data_AF-A0A8G1X4C1-F1
#
_entry.id   AF-A0A8G1X4C1-F1
#
_cell.length_a   1.000
_cell.length_b   1.000
_cell.length_c   1.000
_cell.angle_alpha   90.00
_cell.angle_beta   90.00
_cell.angle_gamma   90.00
#
_symmetry.space_group_name_H-M   'P 1'
#
loop_
_entity.id
_entity.type
_entity.pdbx_description
1 polymer ?
#
loop_
_entity_poly.entity_id
_entity_poly.type
_entity_poly.pdbx_seq_one_letter_code
_entity_poly.pdbx_strand_id
1 'polypeptide(L)'
;DVYKRQAKALEDTLFYRYGPLLSRNEVGASPQRFALSPEAFHAKVEARARDFPHAMLATATHDHKRGEDARARLAVVSEMPQAWRKTAYRWTHALPDAGLLTLADRYLLVQTLIGAWPADWDADIIEQRPESVAAWIERVAQWQFKALREAKLHSSWTDPDPAYEAAGLGALEFLRDAAPGRRLLAEIAAYALELAPAGMINSLAQTLLRNTLPGVPDLYQGTELWDYSLVDPDNRRAVDYPPRIAMLARTRASAAVRPSATDWRSGAVKQALIQRLLAARQRHPALFGQGECVPLAVTGTHAQHVVAWLRRHEDEHALIIAPRLCALRLSGYARGEPRAARDFWADTALCLPDAIKGLSWRDAMGGEKARSGSGGALPLSELLHELPVALWLPAAA
;
A
#
# COMPACT_ATOMS: atom_id res chain seq x y z
N ASP A 1 21.79 13.19 19.40
CA ASP A 1 20.82 13.59 20.44
C ASP A 1 19.50 14.16 19.86
N VAL A 2 19.55 15.07 18.87
CA VAL A 2 18.35 15.62 18.19
C VAL A 2 17.46 14.55 17.52
N TYR A 3 18.06 13.59 16.80
CA TYR A 3 17.31 12.48 16.17
C TYR A 3 16.54 11.60 17.19
N LYS A 4 17.13 11.32 18.36
CA LYS A 4 16.46 10.55 19.42
C LYS A 4 15.28 11.33 20.01
N ARG A 5 15.43 12.65 20.18
CA ARG A 5 14.33 13.52 20.64
C ARG A 5 13.22 13.64 19.58
N GLN A 6 13.56 13.73 18.30
CA GLN A 6 12.58 13.70 17.21
C GLN A 6 11.85 12.35 17.15
N ALA A 7 12.54 11.22 17.21
CA ALA A 7 11.91 9.91 17.24
C ALA A 7 10.92 9.79 18.42
N LYS A 8 11.32 10.20 19.63
CA LYS A 8 10.46 10.12 20.82
C LYS A 8 9.27 11.08 20.80
N ALA A 9 9.45 12.31 20.33
CA ALA A 9 8.38 13.31 20.28
C ALA A 9 7.45 13.12 19.07
N LEU A 10 7.98 12.73 17.91
CA LEU A 10 7.23 12.61 16.66
C LEU A 10 6.64 11.20 16.52
N GLU A 11 7.50 10.20 16.46
CA GLU A 11 7.13 8.83 16.07
C GLU A 11 6.46 8.07 17.20
N ASP A 12 6.92 8.30 18.44
CA ASP A 12 6.41 7.64 19.64
C ASP A 12 5.45 8.54 20.45
N THR A 13 5.03 9.69 19.92
CA THR A 13 4.03 10.53 20.61
C THR A 13 3.07 11.20 19.64
N LEU A 14 3.54 12.09 18.75
CA LEU A 14 2.65 12.87 17.87
C LEU A 14 1.82 11.98 16.92
N PHE A 15 2.40 10.91 16.38
CA PHE A 15 1.67 9.95 15.53
C PHE A 15 0.52 9.24 16.23
N TYR A 16 0.51 9.20 17.56
CA TYR A 16 -0.59 8.66 18.37
C TYR A 16 -1.56 9.74 18.85
N ARG A 17 -1.30 11.03 18.57
CA ARG A 17 -2.19 12.16 18.89
C ARG A 17 -2.86 12.75 17.66
N TYR A 18 -2.18 12.74 16.52
CA TYR A 18 -2.62 13.39 15.28
C TYR A 18 -2.82 12.36 14.18
N GLY A 19 -4.04 11.83 14.04
CA GLY A 19 -4.36 10.82 13.02
C GLY A 19 -5.54 11.15 12.12
N PRO A 20 -5.52 12.30 11.40
CA PRO A 20 -6.54 12.58 10.37
C PRO A 20 -6.57 11.49 9.29
N LEU A 21 -5.40 10.89 9.00
CA LEU A 21 -5.30 9.69 8.19
C LEU A 21 -4.08 8.87 8.62
N LEU A 22 -4.31 7.72 9.23
CA LEU A 22 -3.25 6.92 9.80
C LEU A 22 -2.22 6.50 8.76
N SER A 23 -2.57 6.27 7.48
CA SER A 23 -1.59 5.93 6.41
C SER A 23 -0.39 6.90 6.32
N ARG A 24 -0.51 8.13 6.85
CA ARG A 24 0.57 9.13 6.87
C ARG A 24 1.41 9.17 8.15
N ASN A 25 1.01 8.45 9.19
CA ASN A 25 1.75 8.32 10.44
C ASN A 25 2.67 7.11 10.35
N GLU A 26 3.92 7.35 9.97
CA GLU A 26 4.91 6.30 9.77
C GLU A 26 6.32 6.83 10.05
N VAL A 27 7.23 5.95 10.50
CA VAL A 27 8.63 6.30 10.78
C VAL A 27 9.25 7.05 9.58
N GLY A 28 9.88 8.19 9.85
CA GLY A 28 10.43 9.08 8.81
C GLY A 28 9.41 9.96 8.05
N ALA A 29 8.11 9.86 8.33
CA ALA A 29 7.11 10.78 7.76
C ALA A 29 7.05 12.11 8.52
N SER A 30 6.72 13.19 7.81
CA SER A 30 6.39 14.48 8.44
C SER A 30 4.88 14.69 8.43
N PRO A 31 4.23 14.95 9.60
CA PRO A 31 2.80 15.20 9.70
C PRO A 31 2.38 16.52 9.05
N GLN A 32 3.33 17.44 8.84
CA GLN A 32 3.08 18.68 8.10
C GLN A 32 2.90 18.45 6.59
N ARG A 33 3.36 17.30 6.07
CA ARG A 33 3.28 16.96 4.65
C ARG A 33 2.29 15.82 4.42
N PHE A 34 1.04 16.20 4.18
CA PHE A 34 -0.03 15.25 3.91
C PHE A 34 0.20 14.47 2.61
N ALA A 35 0.49 15.18 1.51
CA ALA A 35 0.73 14.60 0.19
C ALA A 35 1.90 15.28 -0.55
N LEU A 36 2.33 14.68 -1.67
CA LEU A 36 3.31 15.22 -2.61
C LEU A 36 2.68 15.39 -3.99
N SER A 37 3.04 16.46 -4.70
CA SER A 37 2.75 16.58 -6.13
C SER A 37 3.65 15.64 -6.94
N PRO A 38 3.26 15.27 -8.18
CA PRO A 38 4.11 14.49 -9.09
C PRO A 38 5.50 15.12 -9.29
N GLU A 39 5.57 16.44 -9.47
CA GLU A 39 6.81 17.18 -9.69
C GLU A 39 7.74 17.09 -8.48
N ALA A 40 7.20 17.30 -7.27
CA ALA A 40 7.96 17.17 -6.03
C ALA A 40 8.42 15.72 -5.77
N PHE A 41 7.65 14.73 -6.23
CA PHE A 41 8.04 13.33 -6.18
C PHE A 41 9.18 13.03 -7.18
N HIS A 42 9.08 13.51 -8.42
CA HIS A 42 10.13 13.38 -9.44
C HIS A 42 11.45 14.02 -8.98
N ALA A 43 11.41 15.24 -8.46
CA ALA A 43 12.58 15.91 -7.91
C ALA A 43 13.25 15.12 -6.77
N LYS A 44 12.46 14.42 -5.95
CA LYS A 44 13.00 13.53 -4.90
C LYS A 44 13.65 12.27 -5.47
N VAL A 45 13.08 11.70 -6.53
CA VAL A 45 13.65 10.55 -7.24
C VAL A 45 14.98 10.92 -7.89
N GLU A 46 15.04 12.06 -8.58
CA GLU A 46 16.26 12.59 -9.21
C GLU A 46 17.35 12.89 -8.18
N ALA A 47 17.01 13.60 -7.09
CA ALA A 47 17.94 13.87 -6.01
C ALA A 47 18.48 12.57 -5.39
N ARG A 48 17.63 11.56 -5.23
CA ARG A 48 18.06 10.25 -4.74
C ARG A 48 19.01 9.56 -5.72
N ALA A 49 18.73 9.60 -7.02
CA ALA A 49 19.61 9.01 -8.03
C ALA A 49 21.02 9.60 -7.98
N ARG A 50 21.12 10.92 -7.79
CA ARG A 50 22.39 11.64 -7.73
C ARG A 50 23.11 11.45 -6.40
N ASP A 51 22.41 11.63 -5.28
CA ASP A 51 23.03 11.79 -3.97
C ASP A 51 23.11 10.46 -3.20
N PHE A 52 22.18 9.53 -3.45
CA PHE A 52 22.06 8.26 -2.73
C PHE A 52 21.65 7.07 -3.62
N PRO A 53 22.34 6.79 -4.75
CA PRO A 53 21.92 5.80 -5.75
C PRO A 53 21.83 4.36 -5.23
N HIS A 54 22.51 4.05 -4.13
CA HIS A 54 22.55 2.72 -3.52
C HIS A 54 21.90 2.66 -2.14
N ALA A 55 21.23 3.73 -1.70
CA ALA A 55 20.51 3.71 -0.43
C ALA A 55 19.31 2.76 -0.50
N MET A 56 19.00 2.16 0.65
CA MET A 56 17.87 1.25 0.84
C MET A 56 16.53 1.95 0.54
N LEU A 57 15.68 1.30 -0.24
CA LEU A 57 14.28 1.64 -0.48
C LEU A 57 13.40 0.67 0.30
N ALA A 58 13.06 1.03 1.53
CA ALA A 58 12.18 0.25 2.38
C ALA A 58 10.75 0.81 2.38
N THR A 59 9.79 -0.10 2.38
CA THR A 59 8.38 0.20 2.56
C THR A 59 7.80 -0.51 3.77
N ALA A 60 8.46 -1.51 4.32
CA ALA A 60 8.16 -2.09 5.62
C ALA A 60 9.48 -2.45 6.31
N THR A 61 9.51 -2.39 7.64
CA THR A 61 10.65 -2.79 8.48
C THR A 61 10.14 -3.43 9.77
N HIS A 62 11.01 -3.85 10.68
CA HIS A 62 10.59 -4.29 12.02
C HIS A 62 10.10 -3.14 12.94
N ASP A 63 10.27 -1.88 12.51
CA ASP A 63 9.93 -0.68 13.29
C ASP A 63 8.77 0.13 12.69
N HIS A 64 8.17 -0.34 11.59
CA HIS A 64 7.04 0.35 10.99
C HIS A 64 5.86 0.42 12.00
N LYS A 65 5.06 1.49 11.92
CA LYS A 65 3.88 1.69 12.76
C LYS A 65 2.69 0.86 12.29
N ARG A 66 2.58 0.61 10.97
CA ARG A 66 1.64 -0.38 10.39
C ARG A 66 2.23 -1.03 9.14
N GLY A 67 1.72 -2.21 8.77
CA GLY A 67 2.13 -2.93 7.58
C GLY A 67 1.91 -2.14 6.29
N GLU A 68 2.70 -2.45 5.26
CA GLU A 68 2.72 -1.63 4.05
C GLU A 68 1.39 -1.62 3.28
N ASP A 69 0.66 -2.73 3.31
CA ASP A 69 -0.62 -2.87 2.62
C ASP A 69 -1.78 -2.34 3.46
N ALA A 70 -1.65 -2.35 4.80
CA ALA A 70 -2.55 -1.62 5.69
C ALA A 70 -2.52 -0.10 5.39
N ARG A 71 -1.32 0.46 5.16
CA ARG A 71 -1.18 1.87 4.77
C ARG A 71 -1.76 2.15 3.38
N ALA A 72 -1.51 1.28 2.42
CA ALA A 72 -2.02 1.40 1.06
C ALA A 72 -3.56 1.35 1.02
N ARG A 73 -4.18 0.47 1.81
CA ARG A 73 -5.64 0.40 2.01
C ARG A 73 -6.17 1.67 2.66
N LEU A 74 -5.57 2.11 3.77
CA LEU A 74 -6.00 3.32 4.45
C LEU A 74 -5.90 4.56 3.56
N ALA A 75 -4.88 4.67 2.71
CA ALA A 75 -4.75 5.79 1.78
C ALA A 75 -5.95 5.96 0.84
N VAL A 76 -6.68 4.88 0.52
CA VAL A 76 -7.86 4.92 -0.36
C VAL A 76 -8.96 5.83 0.18
N VAL A 77 -9.12 5.97 1.50
CA VAL A 77 -10.19 6.82 2.06
C VAL A 77 -10.01 8.30 1.70
N SER A 78 -8.79 8.70 1.33
CA SER A 78 -8.50 10.06 0.83
C SER A 78 -9.08 10.33 -0.56
N GLU A 79 -9.43 9.29 -1.33
CA GLU A 79 -10.15 9.42 -2.62
C GLU A 79 -11.67 9.59 -2.41
N MET A 80 -12.19 9.34 -1.20
CA MET A 80 -13.61 9.42 -0.86
C MET A 80 -13.89 10.13 0.48
N PRO A 81 -13.30 11.32 0.74
CA PRO A 81 -13.23 11.90 2.08
C PRO A 81 -14.61 12.19 2.71
N GLN A 82 -15.62 12.54 1.90
CA GLN A 82 -16.97 12.82 2.41
C GLN A 82 -17.69 11.55 2.85
N ALA A 83 -17.61 10.48 2.06
CA ALA A 83 -18.16 9.18 2.41
C ALA A 83 -17.46 8.62 3.66
N TRP A 84 -16.12 8.70 3.69
CA TRP A 84 -15.33 8.30 4.84
C TRP A 84 -15.70 9.07 6.12
N ARG A 85 -15.80 10.40 6.06
CA ARG A 85 -16.18 11.23 7.22
C ARG A 85 -17.52 10.79 7.81
N LYS A 86 -18.54 10.55 6.98
CA LYS A 86 -19.87 10.11 7.42
C LYS A 86 -19.80 8.73 8.09
N THR A 87 -19.12 7.78 7.46
CA THR A 87 -19.01 6.41 7.96
C THR A 87 -18.22 6.36 9.26
N ALA A 88 -17.07 7.02 9.33
CA ALA A 88 -16.22 7.02 10.51
C ALA A 88 -16.89 7.73 11.69
N TYR A 89 -17.58 8.85 11.47
CA TYR A 89 -18.36 9.52 12.52
C TYR A 89 -19.36 8.56 13.17
N ARG A 90 -20.13 7.83 12.35
CA ARG A 90 -21.11 6.86 12.86
C ARG A 90 -20.45 5.77 13.71
N TRP A 91 -19.35 5.18 13.22
CA TRP A 91 -18.68 4.10 13.94
C TRP A 91 -17.97 4.56 15.21
N THR A 92 -17.29 5.71 15.18
CA THR A 92 -16.67 6.31 16.37
C THR A 92 -17.71 6.57 17.46
N HIS A 93 -18.90 7.06 17.12
CA HIS A 93 -19.98 7.28 18.09
C HIS A 93 -20.71 6.00 18.53
N ALA A 94 -20.64 4.91 17.75
CA ALA A 94 -21.23 3.62 18.11
C ALA A 94 -20.36 2.80 19.07
N LEU A 95 -19.05 3.09 19.13
CA LEU A 95 -18.14 2.47 20.09
C LEU A 95 -18.39 3.04 21.50
N PRO A 96 -18.55 2.18 22.53
CA PRO A 96 -18.68 2.66 23.90
C PRO A 96 -17.39 3.35 24.34
N ASP A 97 -17.53 4.37 25.17
CA ASP A 97 -16.41 5.13 25.74
C ASP A 97 -16.32 5.05 27.26
N ALA A 98 -17.31 4.40 27.91
CA ALA A 98 -17.47 4.39 29.37
C ALA A 98 -17.44 5.80 30.01
N GLY A 99 -17.76 6.86 29.24
CA GLY A 99 -17.64 8.26 29.66
C GLY A 99 -16.20 8.80 29.73
N LEU A 100 -15.20 8.01 29.31
CA LEU A 100 -13.77 8.33 29.41
C LEU A 100 -13.12 8.49 28.02
N LEU A 101 -13.32 7.53 27.12
CA LEU A 101 -12.55 7.42 25.87
C LEU A 101 -12.88 8.56 24.89
N THR A 102 -11.84 9.30 24.46
CA THR A 102 -12.03 10.42 23.54
C THR A 102 -12.53 9.96 22.16
N LEU A 103 -13.15 10.88 21.41
CA LEU A 103 -13.49 10.65 20.00
C LEU A 103 -12.24 10.43 19.14
N ALA A 104 -11.12 11.08 19.47
CA ALA A 104 -9.87 10.91 18.75
C ALA A 104 -9.35 9.47 18.86
N ASP A 105 -9.30 8.90 20.07
CA ASP A 105 -8.82 7.52 20.28
C ASP A 105 -9.73 6.49 19.62
N ARG A 106 -11.06 6.70 19.69
CA ARG A 106 -12.03 5.86 18.95
C ARG A 106 -11.88 5.98 17.44
N TYR A 107 -11.56 7.17 16.93
CA TYR A 107 -11.32 7.38 15.49
C TYR A 107 -10.03 6.70 15.01
N LEU A 108 -8.97 6.73 15.83
CA LEU A 108 -7.74 5.96 15.56
C LEU A 108 -8.04 4.46 15.55
N LEU A 109 -8.82 3.97 16.53
CA LEU A 109 -9.21 2.56 16.60
C LEU A 109 -9.96 2.12 15.33
N VAL A 110 -10.97 2.88 14.88
CA VAL A 110 -11.73 2.56 13.66
C VAL A 110 -10.82 2.46 12.43
N GLN A 111 -9.87 3.39 12.25
CA GLN A 111 -8.89 3.31 11.17
C GLN A 111 -8.00 2.07 11.31
N THR A 112 -7.54 1.75 12.52
CA THR A 112 -6.73 0.56 12.76
C THR A 112 -7.47 -0.73 12.43
N LEU A 113 -8.74 -0.87 12.83
CA LEU A 113 -9.57 -2.03 12.50
C LEU A 113 -9.70 -2.22 10.99
N ILE A 114 -9.93 -1.13 10.23
CA ILE A 114 -10.02 -1.17 8.75
C ILE A 114 -8.66 -1.54 8.13
N GLY A 115 -7.57 -0.94 8.62
CA GLY A 115 -6.23 -1.16 8.09
C GLY A 115 -5.74 -2.60 8.32
N ALA A 116 -6.00 -3.17 9.49
CA ALA A 116 -5.49 -4.47 9.91
C ALA A 116 -6.44 -5.65 9.60
N TRP A 117 -7.64 -5.42 9.07
CA TRP A 117 -8.55 -6.51 8.71
C TRP A 117 -7.92 -7.43 7.63
N PRO A 118 -7.81 -8.74 7.85
CA PRO A 118 -7.22 -9.64 6.86
C PRO A 118 -8.04 -9.69 5.57
N ALA A 119 -7.41 -9.57 4.40
CA ALA A 119 -8.13 -9.53 3.13
C ALA A 119 -8.71 -10.90 2.72
N ASP A 120 -8.20 -11.98 3.30
CA ASP A 120 -8.65 -13.36 3.13
C ASP A 120 -9.79 -13.73 4.08
N TRP A 121 -10.27 -12.79 4.90
CA TRP A 121 -11.39 -12.98 5.81
C TRP A 121 -12.64 -12.27 5.29
N ASP A 122 -13.70 -13.03 5.03
CA ASP A 122 -15.04 -12.47 4.84
C ASP A 122 -15.68 -12.09 6.18
N ALA A 123 -16.70 -11.23 6.17
CA ALA A 123 -17.35 -10.74 7.40
C ALA A 123 -17.98 -11.87 8.24
N ASP A 124 -18.46 -12.94 7.58
CA ASP A 124 -19.08 -14.09 8.26
C ASP A 124 -18.10 -14.85 9.17
N ILE A 125 -16.79 -14.61 9.07
CA ILE A 125 -15.80 -15.19 9.96
C ILE A 125 -16.07 -14.85 11.44
N ILE A 126 -16.72 -13.71 11.70
CA ILE A 126 -17.11 -13.26 13.03
C ILE A 126 -17.99 -14.29 13.73
N GLU A 127 -18.88 -14.96 12.98
CA GLU A 127 -19.76 -15.99 13.51
C GLU A 127 -19.20 -17.40 13.25
N GLN A 128 -18.49 -17.62 12.14
CA GLN A 128 -17.97 -18.94 11.75
C GLN A 128 -16.72 -19.37 12.53
N ARG A 129 -15.85 -18.42 12.90
CA ARG A 129 -14.56 -18.65 13.58
C ARG A 129 -14.30 -17.58 14.65
N PRO A 130 -15.16 -17.50 15.68
CA PRO A 130 -15.07 -16.47 16.71
C PRO A 130 -13.75 -16.50 17.48
N GLU A 131 -13.09 -17.65 17.62
CA GLU A 131 -11.77 -17.79 18.23
C GLU A 131 -10.67 -17.11 17.39
N SER A 132 -10.77 -17.18 16.07
CA SER A 132 -9.83 -16.51 15.15
C SER A 132 -10.00 -15.00 15.23
N VAL A 133 -11.25 -14.52 15.29
CA VAL A 133 -11.55 -13.08 15.46
C VAL A 133 -11.14 -12.59 16.85
N ALA A 134 -11.32 -13.39 17.91
CA ALA A 134 -10.87 -13.05 19.25
C ALA A 134 -9.34 -12.88 19.31
N ALA A 135 -8.58 -13.78 18.68
CA ALA A 135 -7.12 -13.65 18.58
C ALA A 135 -6.69 -12.41 17.77
N TRP A 136 -7.45 -12.03 16.75
CA TRP A 136 -7.21 -10.78 16.01
C TRP A 136 -7.54 -9.55 16.84
N ILE A 137 -8.64 -9.54 17.58
CA ILE A 137 -9.02 -8.47 18.51
C ILE A 137 -7.95 -8.27 19.59
N GLU A 138 -7.37 -9.36 20.11
CA GLU A 138 -6.28 -9.29 21.08
C GLU A 138 -5.04 -8.57 20.52
N ARG A 139 -4.69 -8.81 19.25
CA ARG A 139 -3.61 -8.06 18.56
C ARG A 139 -3.93 -6.57 18.49
N VAL A 140 -5.19 -6.21 18.22
CA VAL A 140 -5.65 -4.81 18.20
C VAL A 140 -5.65 -4.21 19.61
N ALA A 141 -6.00 -4.97 20.64
CA ALA A 141 -5.93 -4.53 22.04
C ALA A 141 -4.51 -4.19 22.47
N GLN A 142 -3.53 -5.04 22.11
CA GLN A 142 -2.11 -4.78 22.36
C GLN A 142 -1.63 -3.49 21.67
N TRP A 143 -2.04 -3.28 20.41
CA TRP A 143 -1.79 -2.01 19.73
C TRP A 143 -2.46 -0.84 20.45
N GLN A 144 -3.70 -0.99 20.91
CA GLN A 144 -4.45 0.09 21.55
C GLN A 144 -3.79 0.52 22.87
N PHE A 145 -3.40 -0.42 23.74
CA PHE A 145 -2.67 -0.09 24.97
C PHE A 145 -1.38 0.68 24.66
N LYS A 146 -0.61 0.21 23.67
CA LYS A 146 0.58 0.92 23.19
C LYS A 146 0.24 2.31 22.68
N ALA A 147 -0.81 2.46 21.87
CA ALA A 147 -1.22 3.74 21.31
C ALA A 147 -1.62 4.74 22.39
N LEU A 148 -2.43 4.33 23.37
CA LEU A 148 -2.86 5.17 24.48
C LEU A 148 -1.67 5.64 25.34
N ARG A 149 -0.75 4.72 25.66
CA ARG A 149 0.45 5.03 26.45
C ARG A 149 1.47 5.86 25.69
N GLU A 150 1.63 5.64 24.38
CA GLU A 150 2.52 6.45 23.55
C GLU A 150 1.95 7.86 23.32
N ALA A 151 0.63 8.01 23.26
CA ALA A 151 0.00 9.32 23.21
C ALA A 151 0.30 10.15 24.46
N LYS A 152 0.45 9.57 25.67
CA LYS A 152 0.80 10.32 26.90
C LYS A 152 -0.18 11.47 27.19
N LEU A 153 -1.45 11.29 26.84
CA LEU A 153 -2.53 12.27 27.09
C LEU A 153 -3.39 11.85 28.27
N HIS A 154 -3.76 10.57 28.32
CA HIS A 154 -4.64 10.00 29.35
C HIS A 154 -4.02 8.80 30.08
N SER A 155 -3.08 8.09 29.45
CA SER A 155 -2.26 7.04 30.09
C SER A 155 -0.82 7.13 29.58
N SER A 156 0.14 6.58 30.32
CA SER A 156 1.55 6.53 29.94
C SER A 156 2.24 5.25 30.43
N TRP A 157 3.45 4.98 29.94
CA TRP A 157 4.24 3.83 30.40
C TRP A 157 4.72 3.96 31.86
N THR A 158 4.89 5.18 32.36
CA THR A 158 5.39 5.45 33.72
C THR A 158 4.28 5.63 34.74
N ASP A 159 3.13 6.11 34.30
CA ASP A 159 1.93 6.33 35.12
C ASP A 159 0.72 5.89 34.28
N PRO A 160 0.39 4.58 34.30
CA PRO A 160 -0.76 4.04 33.59
C PRO A 160 -2.07 4.48 34.26
N ASP A 161 -3.09 4.83 33.48
CA ASP A 161 -4.47 5.02 33.95
C ASP A 161 -5.29 3.75 33.67
N PRO A 162 -5.53 2.88 34.68
CA PRO A 162 -6.24 1.62 34.46
C PRO A 162 -7.70 1.82 34.05
N ALA A 163 -8.35 2.92 34.45
CA ALA A 163 -9.75 3.17 34.11
C ALA A 163 -9.88 3.58 32.64
N TYR A 164 -8.98 4.44 32.16
CA TYR A 164 -8.95 4.83 30.74
C TYR A 164 -8.57 3.64 29.83
N GLU A 165 -7.59 2.84 30.25
CA GLU A 165 -7.18 1.62 29.55
C GLU A 165 -8.30 0.57 29.51
N ALA A 166 -9.05 0.39 30.60
CA ALA A 166 -10.21 -0.48 30.65
C ALA A 166 -11.36 0.00 29.75
N ALA A 167 -11.58 1.32 29.64
CA ALA A 167 -12.56 1.88 28.71
C ALA A 167 -12.20 1.58 27.24
N GLY A 168 -10.91 1.65 26.89
CA GLY A 168 -10.39 1.22 25.59
C GLY A 168 -10.67 -0.25 25.31
N LEU A 169 -10.32 -1.12 26.26
CA LEU A 169 -10.56 -2.57 26.16
C LEU A 169 -12.05 -2.89 26.03
N GLY A 170 -12.91 -2.23 26.80
CA GLY A 170 -14.37 -2.41 26.74
C GLY A 170 -14.97 -2.13 25.37
N ALA A 171 -14.37 -1.23 24.57
CA ALA A 171 -14.78 -1.00 23.19
C ALA A 171 -14.46 -2.20 22.27
N LEU A 172 -13.35 -2.89 22.50
CA LEU A 172 -12.97 -4.10 21.78
C LEU A 172 -13.79 -5.32 22.22
N GLU A 173 -14.03 -5.46 23.52
CA GLU A 173 -14.91 -6.49 24.08
C GLU A 173 -16.35 -6.33 23.57
N PHE A 174 -16.84 -5.09 23.48
CA PHE A 174 -18.12 -4.80 22.84
C PHE A 174 -18.19 -5.34 21.40
N LEU A 175 -17.16 -5.07 20.57
CA LEU A 175 -17.09 -5.57 19.19
C LEU A 175 -17.07 -7.11 19.11
N ARG A 176 -16.47 -7.78 20.10
CA ARG A 176 -16.37 -9.24 20.17
C ARG A 176 -17.65 -9.90 20.68
N ASP A 177 -18.19 -9.40 21.79
CA ASP A 177 -19.11 -10.17 22.64
C ASP A 177 -20.56 -9.69 22.54
N ALA A 178 -20.79 -8.39 22.31
CA ALA A 178 -22.13 -7.84 22.24
C ALA A 178 -22.73 -7.99 20.84
N ALA A 179 -23.98 -8.45 20.74
CA ALA A 179 -24.69 -8.53 19.45
C ALA A 179 -24.67 -7.21 18.62
N PRO A 180 -24.92 -6.02 19.19
CA PRO A 180 -24.74 -4.76 18.45
C PRO A 180 -23.29 -4.48 18.05
N GLY A 181 -22.31 -4.90 18.85
CA GLY A 181 -20.89 -4.72 18.54
C GLY A 181 -20.39 -5.67 17.46
N ARG A 182 -20.81 -6.93 17.44
CA ARG A 182 -20.53 -7.86 16.33
C ARG A 182 -21.09 -7.37 15.01
N ARG A 183 -22.30 -6.78 15.02
CA ARG A 183 -22.87 -6.12 13.83
C ARG A 183 -22.01 -4.95 13.37
N LEU A 184 -21.56 -4.10 14.29
CA LEU A 184 -20.64 -3.00 13.98
C LEU A 184 -19.31 -3.52 13.41
N LEU A 185 -18.73 -4.57 13.98
CA LEU A 185 -17.51 -5.19 13.49
C LEU A 185 -17.70 -5.75 12.07
N ALA A 186 -18.83 -6.40 11.79
CA ALA A 186 -19.16 -6.91 10.47
C ALA A 186 -19.27 -5.78 9.42
N GLU A 187 -19.83 -4.63 9.77
CA GLU A 187 -19.85 -3.46 8.89
C GLU A 187 -18.44 -2.90 8.62
N ILE A 188 -17.59 -2.84 9.65
CA ILE A 188 -16.19 -2.39 9.53
C ILE A 188 -15.41 -3.37 8.63
N ALA A 189 -15.60 -4.68 8.83
CA ALA A 189 -15.02 -5.74 8.02
C ALA A 189 -15.46 -5.63 6.56
N ALA A 190 -16.77 -5.49 6.31
CA ALA A 190 -17.31 -5.33 4.97
C ALA A 190 -16.71 -4.12 4.24
N TYR A 191 -16.56 -2.99 4.94
CA TYR A 191 -15.93 -1.81 4.38
C TYR A 191 -14.43 -1.98 4.13
N ALA A 192 -13.71 -2.66 5.02
CA ALA A 192 -12.30 -2.99 4.78
C ALA A 192 -12.13 -3.86 3.52
N LEU A 193 -13.06 -4.78 3.27
CA LEU A 193 -13.10 -5.62 2.07
C LEU A 193 -13.55 -4.85 0.81
N GLU A 194 -14.41 -3.86 0.95
CA GLU A 194 -14.78 -2.91 -0.13
C GLU A 194 -13.55 -2.11 -0.58
N LEU A 195 -12.75 -1.63 0.38
CA LEU A 195 -11.51 -0.89 0.11
C LEU A 195 -10.35 -1.78 -0.36
N ALA A 196 -10.35 -3.08 -0.02
CA ALA A 196 -9.21 -3.95 -0.23
C ALA A 196 -8.72 -3.99 -1.69
N PRO A 197 -9.56 -4.14 -2.73
CA PRO A 197 -9.12 -4.08 -4.13
C PRO A 197 -8.40 -2.78 -4.48
N ALA A 198 -8.92 -1.62 -4.07
CA ALA A 198 -8.28 -0.33 -4.29
C ALA A 198 -6.96 -0.21 -3.49
N GLY A 199 -6.94 -0.70 -2.26
CA GLY A 199 -5.73 -0.79 -1.45
C GLY A 199 -4.63 -1.57 -2.15
N MET A 200 -4.99 -2.66 -2.83
CA MET A 200 -4.06 -3.47 -3.61
C MET A 200 -3.52 -2.74 -4.85
N ILE A 201 -4.31 -1.89 -5.52
CA ILE A 201 -3.78 -1.04 -6.60
C ILE A 201 -2.66 -0.15 -6.05
N ASN A 202 -2.87 0.50 -4.91
CA ASN A 202 -1.85 1.32 -4.24
C ASN A 202 -0.64 0.47 -3.81
N SER A 203 -0.85 -0.75 -3.29
CA SER A 203 0.22 -1.68 -2.93
C SER A 203 1.07 -2.11 -4.11
N LEU A 204 0.44 -2.41 -5.26
CA LEU A 204 1.15 -2.79 -6.48
C LEU A 204 1.93 -1.59 -7.05
N ALA A 205 1.36 -0.37 -6.99
CA ALA A 205 2.07 0.86 -7.34
C ALA A 205 3.32 1.05 -6.47
N GLN A 206 3.17 0.97 -5.15
CA GLN A 206 4.29 1.06 -4.22
C GLN A 206 5.33 -0.04 -4.44
N THR A 207 4.88 -1.26 -4.73
CA THR A 207 5.76 -2.42 -5.02
C THR A 207 6.56 -2.19 -6.30
N LEU A 208 5.93 -1.70 -7.36
CA LEU A 208 6.63 -1.33 -8.60
C LEU A 208 7.70 -0.29 -8.29
N LEU A 209 7.31 0.83 -7.69
CA LEU A 209 8.20 1.96 -7.40
C LEU A 209 9.38 1.55 -6.51
N ARG A 210 9.15 0.77 -5.45
CA ARG A 210 10.21 0.26 -4.57
C ARG A 210 11.30 -0.48 -5.36
N ASN A 211 10.90 -1.29 -6.33
CA ASN A 211 11.82 -2.14 -7.08
C ASN A 211 12.41 -1.46 -8.33
N THR A 212 11.83 -0.37 -8.83
CA THR A 212 12.28 0.24 -10.10
C THR A 212 12.92 1.61 -9.94
N LEU A 213 12.71 2.30 -8.81
CA LEU A 213 13.36 3.58 -8.52
C LEU A 213 14.86 3.42 -8.15
N PRO A 214 15.64 4.52 -8.14
CA PRO A 214 17.05 4.51 -7.74
C PRO A 214 17.22 4.09 -6.27
N GLY A 215 18.15 3.19 -6.01
CA GLY A 215 18.34 2.57 -4.71
C GLY A 215 18.31 1.04 -4.76
N VAL A 216 18.47 0.44 -3.58
CA VAL A 216 18.39 -1.00 -3.37
C VAL A 216 17.03 -1.33 -2.74
N PRO A 217 16.11 -2.03 -3.43
CA PRO A 217 14.83 -2.41 -2.86
C PRO A 217 15.04 -3.34 -1.66
N ASP A 218 14.43 -2.99 -0.54
CA ASP A 218 14.34 -3.85 0.63
C ASP A 218 13.00 -4.57 0.67
N LEU A 219 13.00 -5.79 1.21
CA LEU A 219 11.81 -6.62 1.35
C LEU A 219 11.81 -7.22 2.76
N TYR A 220 11.01 -6.61 3.64
CA TYR A 220 10.80 -7.15 4.98
C TYR A 220 10.10 -8.52 4.90
N GLN A 221 10.49 -9.44 5.78
CA GLN A 221 10.03 -10.83 5.74
C GLN A 221 8.49 -10.94 5.75
N GLY A 222 7.94 -11.74 4.84
CA GLY A 222 6.50 -11.97 4.73
C GLY A 222 5.74 -10.93 3.89
N THR A 223 6.36 -9.80 3.55
CA THR A 223 5.73 -8.71 2.78
C THR A 223 5.72 -8.94 1.27
N GLU A 224 6.19 -10.10 0.80
CA GLU A 224 5.93 -10.56 -0.57
C GLU A 224 4.46 -10.92 -0.81
N LEU A 225 3.66 -11.05 0.27
CA LEU A 225 2.19 -11.08 0.25
C LEU A 225 1.63 -9.83 0.94
N TRP A 226 0.33 -9.82 1.25
CA TRP A 226 -0.31 -8.69 1.91
C TRP A 226 0.08 -8.58 3.39
N ASP A 227 0.60 -7.43 3.78
CA ASP A 227 1.04 -7.06 5.11
C ASP A 227 0.04 -6.12 5.79
N TYR A 228 -0.80 -6.73 6.63
CA TYR A 228 -1.77 -6.07 7.51
C TYR A 228 -1.32 -6.10 8.97
N SER A 229 0.00 -6.17 9.21
CA SER A 229 0.54 -6.12 10.57
C SER A 229 0.37 -4.74 11.22
N LEU A 230 0.41 -4.72 12.54
CA LEU A 230 0.47 -3.52 13.37
C LEU A 230 1.93 -3.29 13.82
N VAL A 231 2.16 -2.20 14.54
CA VAL A 231 3.47 -1.92 15.16
C VAL A 231 3.98 -3.09 16.02
N ASP A 232 5.30 -3.17 16.20
CA ASP A 232 5.98 -4.06 17.14
C ASP A 232 5.21 -4.21 18.48
N PRO A 233 4.95 -5.45 18.96
CA PRO A 233 5.49 -6.72 18.45
C PRO A 233 4.69 -7.41 17.34
N ASP A 234 3.58 -6.85 16.85
CA ASP A 234 2.72 -7.56 15.88
C ASP A 234 3.42 -7.82 14.54
N ASN A 235 4.26 -6.89 14.08
CA ASN A 235 5.08 -7.04 12.87
C ASN A 235 6.29 -7.98 13.02
N ARG A 236 6.47 -8.61 14.19
CA ARG A 236 7.54 -9.58 14.48
C ARG A 236 7.04 -11.02 14.57
N ARG A 237 5.75 -11.26 14.27
CA ARG A 237 5.18 -12.61 14.19
C ARG A 237 5.93 -13.47 13.16
N ALA A 238 5.97 -14.77 13.41
CA ALA A 238 6.63 -15.72 12.53
C ALA A 238 5.98 -15.76 11.13
N VAL A 239 6.81 -15.93 10.10
CA VAL A 239 6.37 -16.05 8.71
C VAL A 239 6.20 -17.52 8.35
N ASP A 240 5.05 -17.88 7.80
CA ASP A 240 4.76 -19.23 7.31
C ASP A 240 5.31 -19.42 5.88
N TYR A 241 6.58 -19.83 5.77
CA TYR A 241 7.30 -19.97 4.50
C TYR A 241 6.84 -21.10 3.57
N PRO A 242 6.51 -22.32 4.04
CA PRO A 242 6.08 -23.41 3.16
C PRO A 242 5.01 -23.06 2.11
N PRO A 243 3.85 -22.45 2.46
CA PRO A 243 2.85 -22.06 1.45
C PRO A 243 3.36 -20.98 0.50
N ARG A 244 4.22 -20.06 0.98
CA ARG A 244 4.82 -18.98 0.16
C ARG A 244 5.79 -19.52 -0.88
N ILE A 245 6.59 -20.53 -0.52
CA ILE A 245 7.49 -21.23 -1.44
C ILE A 245 6.69 -21.96 -2.52
N ALA A 246 5.64 -22.68 -2.11
CA ALA A 246 4.77 -23.39 -3.05
C ALA A 246 4.06 -22.42 -4.02
N MET A 247 3.62 -21.27 -3.54
CA MET A 247 3.02 -20.22 -4.36
C MET A 247 4.02 -19.65 -5.37
N LEU A 248 5.24 -19.32 -4.93
CA LEU A 248 6.30 -18.78 -5.78
C LEU A 248 6.66 -19.75 -6.91
N ALA A 249 6.71 -21.06 -6.63
CA ALA A 249 6.98 -22.09 -7.63
C ALA A 249 5.90 -22.12 -8.73
N ARG A 250 4.61 -22.02 -8.38
CA ARG A 250 3.50 -21.97 -9.35
C ARG A 250 3.58 -20.70 -10.20
N THR A 251 3.83 -19.56 -9.58
CA THR A 251 3.93 -18.28 -10.27
C THR A 251 5.11 -18.22 -11.25
N ARG A 252 6.24 -18.86 -10.93
CA ARG A 252 7.38 -18.98 -11.86
C ARG A 252 7.05 -19.75 -13.13
N ALA A 253 6.13 -20.71 -13.05
CA ALA A 253 5.67 -21.48 -14.20
C ALA A 253 4.65 -20.72 -15.07
N SER A 254 4.02 -19.66 -14.54
CA SER A 254 3.07 -18.84 -15.31
C SER A 254 3.79 -17.98 -16.34
N ALA A 255 3.24 -17.87 -17.55
CA ALA A 255 3.77 -16.98 -18.57
C ALA A 255 3.62 -15.50 -18.16
N ALA A 256 2.45 -15.15 -17.62
CA ALA A 256 2.07 -13.78 -17.28
C ALA A 256 1.66 -13.63 -15.80
N VAL A 257 1.87 -12.44 -15.25
CA VAL A 257 1.33 -12.04 -13.94
C VAL A 257 -0.05 -11.44 -14.15
N ARG A 258 -1.08 -12.12 -13.64
CA ARG A 258 -2.47 -11.66 -13.75
C ARG A 258 -3.18 -11.81 -12.42
N PRO A 259 -3.93 -10.79 -11.96
CA PRO A 259 -4.87 -10.96 -10.88
C PRO A 259 -5.98 -11.93 -11.29
N SER A 260 -6.57 -12.63 -10.32
CA SER A 260 -7.71 -13.53 -10.52
C SER A 260 -8.81 -13.21 -9.52
N ALA A 261 -10.06 -13.31 -9.95
CA ALA A 261 -11.23 -13.15 -9.09
C ALA A 261 -11.22 -14.14 -7.91
N THR A 262 -10.58 -15.31 -8.06
CA THR A 262 -10.51 -16.33 -7.02
C THR A 262 -9.35 -16.10 -6.05
N ASP A 263 -8.23 -15.53 -6.52
CA ASP A 263 -6.96 -15.59 -5.78
C ASP A 263 -6.39 -14.20 -5.42
N TRP A 264 -7.06 -13.10 -5.76
CA TRP A 264 -6.56 -11.74 -5.48
C TRP A 264 -6.30 -11.49 -4.00
N ARG A 265 -7.06 -12.13 -3.11
CA ARG A 265 -6.90 -12.06 -1.65
C ARG A 265 -5.64 -12.74 -1.14
N SER A 266 -5.03 -13.65 -1.89
CA SER A 266 -3.87 -14.44 -1.46
C SER A 266 -2.56 -13.66 -1.43
N GLY A 267 -2.43 -12.60 -2.25
CA GLY A 267 -1.17 -11.88 -2.44
C GLY A 267 -0.27 -12.47 -3.53
N ALA A 268 -0.68 -13.55 -4.20
CA ALA A 268 0.08 -14.19 -5.28
C ALA A 268 0.50 -13.20 -6.38
N VAL A 269 -0.37 -12.26 -6.74
CA VAL A 269 -0.06 -11.21 -7.73
C VAL A 269 1.09 -10.31 -7.29
N LYS A 270 1.16 -9.96 -6.00
CA LYS A 270 2.24 -9.14 -5.44
C LYS A 270 3.56 -9.91 -5.40
N GLN A 271 3.52 -11.19 -4.99
CA GLN A 271 4.69 -12.06 -5.00
C GLN A 271 5.24 -12.25 -6.42
N ALA A 272 4.35 -12.43 -7.39
CA ALA A 272 4.68 -12.50 -8.81
C ALA A 272 5.34 -11.22 -9.33
N LEU A 273 4.75 -10.07 -9.01
CA LEU A 273 5.26 -8.75 -9.38
C LEU A 273 6.69 -8.56 -8.83
N ILE A 274 6.91 -8.83 -7.55
CA ILE A 274 8.24 -8.73 -6.92
C ILE A 274 9.24 -9.65 -7.62
N GLN A 275 8.86 -10.90 -7.89
CA GLN A 275 9.72 -11.85 -8.58
C GLN A 275 10.14 -11.36 -9.98
N ARG A 276 9.21 -10.82 -10.77
CA ARG A 276 9.50 -10.31 -12.13
C ARG A 276 10.37 -9.05 -12.10
N LEU A 277 10.10 -8.14 -11.17
CA LEU A 277 10.87 -6.91 -11.01
C LEU A 277 12.30 -7.20 -10.56
N LEU A 278 12.50 -8.08 -9.57
CA LEU A 278 13.84 -8.49 -9.15
C LEU A 278 14.60 -9.23 -10.25
N ALA A 279 13.92 -10.09 -11.03
CA ALA A 279 14.53 -10.74 -12.19
C ALA A 279 14.89 -9.75 -13.30
N ALA A 280 14.13 -8.67 -13.49
CA ALA A 280 14.49 -7.59 -14.41
C ALA A 280 15.74 -6.84 -13.92
N ARG A 281 15.82 -6.51 -12.62
CA ARG A 281 17.01 -5.89 -12.02
C ARG A 281 18.26 -6.76 -12.16
N GLN A 282 18.13 -8.07 -11.94
CA GLN A 282 19.24 -9.02 -12.08
C GLN A 282 19.76 -9.10 -13.51
N ARG A 283 18.87 -9.01 -14.51
CA ARG A 283 19.23 -9.05 -15.93
C ARG A 283 19.80 -7.74 -16.45
N HIS A 284 19.41 -6.61 -15.85
CA HIS A 284 19.79 -5.26 -16.28
C HIS A 284 20.44 -4.46 -15.13
N PRO A 285 21.55 -4.94 -14.53
CA PRO A 285 22.09 -4.37 -13.30
C PRO A 285 22.59 -2.93 -13.47
N ALA A 286 23.15 -2.56 -14.64
CA ALA A 286 23.59 -1.20 -14.93
C ALA A 286 22.39 -0.24 -15.03
N LEU A 287 21.36 -0.63 -15.79
CA LEU A 287 20.11 0.14 -15.90
C LEU A 287 19.48 0.44 -14.53
N PHE A 288 19.37 -0.57 -13.66
CA PHE A 288 18.72 -0.42 -12.36
C PHE A 288 19.66 0.05 -11.22
N GLY A 289 20.97 0.01 -11.41
CA GLY A 289 21.97 0.44 -10.44
C GLY A 289 22.49 1.86 -10.67
N GLN A 290 22.63 2.25 -11.93
CA GLN A 290 23.32 3.49 -12.37
C GLN A 290 22.45 4.35 -13.30
N GLY A 291 21.41 3.77 -13.90
CA GLY A 291 20.56 4.48 -14.85
C GLY A 291 19.80 5.65 -14.25
N GLU A 292 19.74 6.73 -15.03
CA GLU A 292 18.99 7.95 -14.76
C GLU A 292 17.48 7.66 -14.77
N CYS A 293 16.70 8.39 -13.95
CA CYS A 293 15.24 8.37 -14.01
C CYS A 293 14.75 9.69 -14.60
N VAL A 294 14.34 9.65 -15.86
CA VAL A 294 13.81 10.81 -16.59
C VAL A 294 12.28 10.77 -16.51
N PRO A 295 11.61 11.78 -15.91
CA PRO A 295 10.16 11.87 -15.94
C PRO A 295 9.60 11.90 -17.36
N LEU A 296 8.51 11.19 -17.60
CA LEU A 296 7.83 11.18 -18.89
C LEU A 296 6.55 12.02 -18.84
N ALA A 297 6.32 12.79 -19.91
CA ALA A 297 5.08 13.52 -20.07
C ALA A 297 3.92 12.56 -20.36
N VAL A 298 2.75 12.88 -19.82
CA VAL A 298 1.50 12.16 -20.04
C VAL A 298 0.44 13.17 -20.47
N THR A 299 -0.33 12.81 -21.49
CA THR A 299 -1.44 13.62 -22.03
C THR A 299 -2.76 12.88 -21.91
N GLY A 300 -3.88 13.60 -22.09
CA GLY A 300 -5.24 13.03 -22.08
C GLY A 300 -5.98 13.24 -20.77
N THR A 301 -7.24 12.77 -20.73
CA THR A 301 -8.23 13.09 -19.68
C THR A 301 -7.75 12.75 -18.27
N HIS A 302 -6.98 11.67 -18.10
CA HIS A 302 -6.56 11.17 -16.78
C HIS A 302 -5.05 11.27 -16.54
N ALA A 303 -4.35 12.17 -17.26
CA ALA A 303 -2.89 12.34 -17.13
C ALA A 303 -2.40 12.60 -15.69
N GLN A 304 -3.20 13.29 -14.87
CA GLN A 304 -2.87 13.56 -13.46
C GLN A 304 -2.85 12.30 -12.56
N HIS A 305 -3.42 11.18 -13.03
CA HIS A 305 -3.57 9.94 -12.27
C HIS A 305 -2.45 8.94 -12.50
N VAL A 306 -1.34 9.36 -13.12
CA VAL A 306 -0.18 8.50 -13.37
C VAL A 306 1.11 9.25 -13.07
N VAL A 307 2.11 8.49 -12.67
CA VAL A 307 3.51 8.90 -12.65
C VAL A 307 4.29 7.92 -13.52
N ALA A 308 5.16 8.44 -14.37
CA ALA A 308 5.88 7.64 -15.34
C ALA A 308 7.32 8.12 -15.50
N TRP A 309 8.24 7.16 -15.67
CA TRP A 309 9.65 7.42 -15.91
C TRP A 309 10.18 6.58 -17.05
N LEU A 310 11.12 7.16 -17.79
CA LEU A 310 12.11 6.44 -18.54
C LEU A 310 13.32 6.26 -17.65
N ARG A 311 13.62 5.01 -17.32
CA ARG A 311 14.94 4.67 -16.81
C ARG A 311 15.88 4.44 -17.98
N ARG A 312 17.06 5.07 -17.98
CA ARG A 312 18.02 4.99 -19.08
C ARG A 312 19.45 4.85 -18.59
N HIS A 313 20.20 3.94 -19.20
CA HIS A 313 21.63 3.79 -19.03
C HIS A 313 22.24 3.37 -20.36
N GLU A 314 23.04 4.23 -20.99
CA GLU A 314 23.54 3.99 -22.35
C GLU A 314 22.38 3.64 -23.31
N ASP A 315 22.44 2.49 -23.98
CA ASP A 315 21.41 2.00 -24.89
C ASP A 315 20.27 1.21 -24.20
N GLU A 316 20.39 0.97 -22.89
CA GLU A 316 19.36 0.30 -22.11
C GLU A 316 18.27 1.27 -21.64
N HIS A 317 17.02 0.83 -21.77
CA HIS A 317 15.86 1.64 -21.46
C HIS A 317 14.83 0.82 -20.67
N ALA A 318 14.03 1.48 -19.82
CA ALA A 318 12.82 0.90 -19.24
C ALA A 318 11.76 1.96 -19.02
N LEU A 319 10.51 1.68 -19.39
CA LEU A 319 9.37 2.52 -19.02
C LEU A 319 8.76 1.97 -17.74
N ILE A 320 8.58 2.85 -16.75
CA ILE A 320 7.99 2.53 -15.44
C ILE A 320 6.73 3.37 -15.30
N ILE A 321 5.60 2.74 -15.03
CA ILE A 321 4.29 3.41 -15.02
C ILE A 321 3.51 2.97 -13.79
N ALA A 322 3.15 3.92 -12.93
CA ALA A 322 2.38 3.67 -11.72
C ALA A 322 1.18 4.63 -11.60
N PRO A 323 0.00 4.15 -11.19
CA PRO A 323 -1.19 4.96 -11.01
C PRO A 323 -1.15 5.70 -9.68
N ARG A 324 -1.94 6.77 -9.56
CA ARG A 324 -2.13 7.53 -8.33
C ARG A 324 -3.51 8.18 -8.28
N LEU A 325 -4.07 8.25 -7.07
CA LEU A 325 -5.35 8.94 -6.80
C LEU A 325 -6.53 8.47 -7.68
N CYS A 326 -6.54 7.19 -8.05
CA CYS A 326 -7.58 6.58 -8.86
C CYS A 326 -7.79 5.11 -8.49
N ALA A 327 -7.32 4.67 -7.31
CA ALA A 327 -7.35 3.28 -6.91
C ALA A 327 -8.77 2.71 -6.87
N LEU A 328 -9.76 3.53 -6.53
CA LEU A 328 -11.18 3.14 -6.57
C LEU A 328 -11.71 2.91 -7.99
N ARG A 329 -11.22 3.67 -8.97
CA ARG A 329 -11.59 3.48 -10.38
C ARG A 329 -10.89 2.27 -11.00
N LEU A 330 -9.72 1.93 -10.47
CA LEU A 330 -8.89 0.83 -10.95
C LEU A 330 -9.12 -0.50 -10.20
N SER A 331 -10.04 -0.56 -9.24
CA SER A 331 -10.26 -1.74 -8.38
C SER A 331 -10.60 -3.02 -9.14
N GLY A 332 -11.15 -2.91 -10.35
CA GLY A 332 -11.43 -4.04 -11.23
C GLY A 332 -10.17 -4.84 -11.58
N TYR A 333 -9.00 -4.20 -11.73
CA TYR A 333 -7.74 -4.91 -11.97
C TYR A 333 -7.48 -5.95 -10.89
N ALA A 334 -7.60 -5.56 -9.61
CA ALA A 334 -7.30 -6.46 -8.50
C ALA A 334 -8.14 -7.73 -8.55
N ARG A 335 -9.39 -7.66 -9.05
CA ARG A 335 -10.31 -8.79 -9.14
C ARG A 335 -10.22 -9.57 -10.46
N GLY A 336 -9.25 -9.26 -11.33
CA GLY A 336 -9.16 -9.90 -12.65
C GLY A 336 -10.23 -9.43 -13.64
N GLU A 337 -10.82 -8.25 -13.40
CA GLU A 337 -11.85 -7.63 -14.24
C GLU A 337 -11.33 -6.29 -14.79
N PRO A 338 -10.27 -6.27 -15.62
CA PRO A 338 -9.57 -5.04 -15.98
C PRO A 338 -10.37 -4.14 -16.92
N ARG A 339 -11.45 -4.60 -17.56
CA ARG A 339 -12.12 -3.88 -18.66
C ARG A 339 -12.54 -2.45 -18.28
N ALA A 340 -13.35 -2.29 -17.24
CA ALA A 340 -13.79 -0.96 -16.80
C ALA A 340 -12.63 -0.09 -16.31
N ALA A 341 -11.62 -0.72 -15.71
CA ALA A 341 -10.41 -0.04 -15.24
C ALA A 341 -9.49 0.39 -16.40
N ARG A 342 -9.52 -0.31 -17.53
CA ARG A 342 -8.84 0.08 -18.77
C ARG A 342 -9.58 1.20 -19.49
N ASP A 343 -10.91 1.11 -19.54
CA ASP A 343 -11.76 2.14 -20.13
C ASP A 343 -11.60 3.48 -19.41
N PHE A 344 -11.32 3.45 -18.10
CA PHE A 344 -10.97 4.65 -17.32
C PHE A 344 -9.78 5.41 -17.91
N TRP A 345 -8.80 4.77 -18.55
CA TRP A 345 -7.67 5.51 -19.11
C TRP A 345 -8.05 6.33 -20.35
N ALA A 346 -9.16 6.01 -21.02
CA ALA A 346 -9.67 6.76 -22.17
C ALA A 346 -8.57 7.13 -23.19
N ASP A 347 -8.37 8.43 -23.46
CA ASP A 347 -7.36 8.98 -24.37
C ASP A 347 -5.99 9.21 -23.71
N THR A 348 -5.80 8.74 -22.48
CA THR A 348 -4.57 9.00 -21.71
C THR A 348 -3.39 8.22 -22.30
N ALA A 349 -2.32 8.94 -22.63
CA ALA A 349 -1.17 8.37 -23.32
C ALA A 349 0.16 8.92 -22.80
N LEU A 350 1.16 8.05 -22.76
CA LEU A 350 2.55 8.36 -22.46
C LEU A 350 3.24 8.95 -23.69
N CYS A 351 3.95 10.06 -23.54
CA CYS A 351 4.71 10.68 -24.62
C CYS A 351 6.19 10.26 -24.55
N LEU A 352 6.67 9.56 -25.57
CA LEU A 352 8.06 9.15 -25.66
C LEU A 352 8.95 10.28 -26.21
N PRO A 353 10.16 10.49 -25.64
CA PRO A 353 11.21 11.30 -26.23
C PRO A 353 11.57 10.82 -27.64
N ASP A 354 11.94 11.75 -28.53
CA ASP A 354 12.25 11.47 -29.94
C ASP A 354 13.28 10.34 -30.12
N ALA A 355 14.29 10.30 -29.26
CA ALA A 355 15.38 9.32 -29.30
C ALA A 355 14.91 7.85 -29.16
N ILE A 356 13.74 7.62 -28.57
CA ILE A 356 13.21 6.26 -28.33
C ILE A 356 11.87 6.01 -29.01
N LYS A 357 11.44 6.91 -29.91
CA LYS A 357 10.27 6.69 -30.75
C LYS A 357 10.52 5.53 -31.70
N GLY A 358 9.49 4.71 -31.90
CA GLY A 358 9.52 3.58 -32.83
C GLY A 358 10.14 2.30 -32.28
N LEU A 359 10.77 2.35 -31.10
CA LEU A 359 11.21 1.15 -30.38
C LEU A 359 10.00 0.26 -30.06
N SER A 360 10.22 -1.04 -30.16
CA SER A 360 9.27 -2.05 -29.69
C SER A 360 9.55 -2.32 -28.22
N TRP A 361 8.50 -2.42 -27.43
CA TRP A 361 8.54 -2.65 -26.00
C TRP A 361 7.89 -3.99 -25.67
N ARG A 362 8.36 -4.63 -24.60
CA ARG A 362 7.78 -5.85 -24.04
C ARG A 362 7.56 -5.67 -22.55
N ASP A 363 6.39 -6.07 -22.09
CA ASP A 363 6.04 -6.06 -20.68
C ASP A 363 6.86 -7.11 -19.90
N ALA A 364 7.57 -6.67 -18.86
CA ALA A 364 8.32 -7.54 -17.97
C ALA A 364 7.44 -8.52 -17.16
N MET A 365 6.13 -8.25 -17.07
CA MET A 365 5.14 -9.09 -16.38
C MET A 365 4.62 -10.24 -17.24
N GLY A 366 5.14 -10.42 -18.46
CA GLY A 366 4.75 -11.51 -19.36
C GLY A 366 3.55 -11.18 -20.26
N GLY A 367 3.30 -9.89 -20.49
CA GLY A 367 2.28 -9.37 -21.39
C GLY A 367 2.74 -9.17 -22.84
N GLU A 368 1.94 -8.41 -23.59
CA GLU A 368 2.08 -8.17 -25.02
C GLU A 368 3.28 -7.28 -25.38
N LYS A 369 3.51 -7.09 -26.67
CA LYS A 369 4.44 -6.07 -27.19
C LYS A 369 3.67 -4.79 -27.45
N ALA A 370 4.24 -3.65 -27.08
CA ALA A 370 3.72 -2.34 -27.42
C ALA A 370 4.70 -1.62 -28.35
N ARG A 371 4.20 -0.85 -29.31
CA ARG A 371 5.04 -0.04 -30.19
C ARG A 371 4.40 1.33 -30.35
N SER A 372 5.20 2.38 -30.18
CA SER A 372 4.68 3.74 -30.39
C SER A 372 4.41 3.95 -31.88
N GLY A 373 3.25 4.52 -32.21
CA GLY A 373 3.00 5.05 -33.55
C GLY A 373 3.98 6.19 -33.91
N SER A 374 3.87 6.74 -35.12
CA SER A 374 4.74 7.83 -35.62
C SER A 374 4.74 9.09 -34.73
N GLY A 375 3.65 9.34 -33.99
CA GLY A 375 3.55 10.44 -33.03
C GLY A 375 4.29 10.23 -31.70
N GLY A 376 4.82 9.03 -31.43
CA GLY A 376 5.53 8.72 -30.18
C GLY A 376 4.65 8.60 -28.94
N ALA A 377 3.32 8.55 -29.11
CA ALA A 377 2.38 8.31 -28.02
C ALA A 377 2.14 6.80 -27.81
N LEU A 378 2.01 6.39 -26.55
CA LEU A 378 1.63 5.02 -26.15
C LEU A 378 0.39 5.09 -25.24
N PRO A 379 -0.76 4.54 -25.64
CA PRO A 379 -1.98 4.56 -24.83
C PRO A 379 -1.81 3.80 -23.50
N LEU A 380 -2.24 4.39 -22.38
CA LEU A 380 -2.19 3.71 -21.09
C LEU A 380 -3.13 2.51 -21.01
N SER A 381 -4.24 2.51 -21.77
CA SER A 381 -5.15 1.36 -21.88
C SER A 381 -4.50 0.11 -22.52
N GLU A 382 -3.39 0.29 -23.25
CA GLU A 382 -2.52 -0.76 -23.77
C GLU A 382 -1.38 -1.07 -22.80
N LEU A 383 -0.69 -0.04 -22.29
CA LEU A 383 0.46 -0.23 -21.39
C LEU A 383 0.11 -0.83 -20.03
N LEU A 384 -1.12 -0.61 -19.58
CA LEU A 384 -1.69 -1.12 -18.32
C LEU A 384 -2.79 -2.16 -18.63
N HIS A 385 -2.58 -3.04 -19.60
CA HIS A 385 -3.61 -3.99 -20.05
C HIS A 385 -4.05 -4.98 -18.95
N GLU A 386 -3.10 -5.71 -18.36
CA GLU A 386 -3.38 -6.79 -17.40
C GLU A 386 -3.27 -6.33 -15.94
N LEU A 387 -2.47 -5.30 -15.70
CA LEU A 387 -2.11 -4.83 -14.37
C LEU A 387 -2.24 -3.31 -14.30
N PRO A 388 -2.51 -2.77 -13.10
CA PRO A 388 -2.61 -1.32 -12.91
C PRO A 388 -1.24 -0.64 -12.97
N VAL A 389 -0.15 -1.41 -13.04
CA VAL A 389 1.25 -0.97 -13.03
C VAL A 389 2.02 -1.68 -14.13
N ALA A 390 3.08 -1.05 -14.65
CA ALA A 390 3.90 -1.68 -15.68
C ALA A 390 5.39 -1.36 -15.59
N LEU A 391 6.18 -2.35 -16.04
CA LEU A 391 7.60 -2.21 -16.38
C LEU A 391 7.77 -2.73 -17.80
N TRP A 392 8.06 -1.83 -18.74
CA TRP A 392 8.30 -2.17 -20.14
C TRP A 392 9.79 -2.08 -20.45
N LEU A 393 10.35 -3.12 -21.06
CA LEU A 393 11.73 -3.18 -21.53
C LEU A 393 11.75 -3.21 -23.06
N PRO A 394 12.80 -2.73 -23.75
CA PRO A 394 12.95 -2.93 -25.18
C PRO A 394 12.77 -4.40 -25.55
N ALA A 395 11.96 -4.67 -26.58
CA ALA A 395 11.90 -5.98 -27.19
C ALA A 395 13.24 -6.23 -27.88
N ALA A 396 13.82 -7.43 -27.68
CA ALA A 396 14.94 -7.86 -28.50
C ALA A 396 14.53 -7.80 -29.98
N ALA A 397 15.46 -7.35 -30.83
CA ALA A 397 15.28 -7.23 -32.27
C ALA A 397 14.87 -8.56 -32.91
#